data_AF-A0A037ZF15-F1
#
_entry.id   AF-A0A037ZF15-F1
#
_cell.length_a   1.000
_cell.length_b   1.000
_cell.length_c   1.000
_cell.angle_alpha   90.00
_cell.angle_beta   90.00
_cell.angle_gamma   90.00
#
_symmetry.space_group_name_H-M   'P 1'
#
loop_
_entity.id
_entity.type
_entity.pdbx_description
1 polymer ?
#
loop_
_entity_poly.entity_id
_entity_poly.type
_entity_poly.pdbx_seq_one_letter_code
_entity_poly.pdbx_strand_id
1 'polypeptide(L)'
;MRAFLFSLIFSFSLTHSAHAIEGFECQIDQKPGRYVPHVFSVTYDPKSREALVFDSTIDHFFGVPIAARVTAISSTRIRFSWRLRRSGGLETNIKWAYNAVVNPKNGEVRINVKPLHYEETFSGSGLCQSLSAKDARSLERKFHAMLGKDAEEQAAISRAPFPGGKSKLRYTCAVAERKRAPKWWPKSITIQTDARSGVTYEMEMLDGAGNISGKGSYDVNAKYNGGVYHSLLIEFGKELRTRFKNKVIREVSFSAVLYPGNTAPEFRVHVRRSGGDRYYDAAANCRGR
;
A
#
# COMPACT_ATOMS: atom_id res chain seq x y z
N MET A 1 33.03 15.05 -60.31
CA MET A 1 32.83 15.67 -58.99
C MET A 1 32.07 14.69 -58.10
N ARG A 2 32.71 14.10 -57.09
CA ARG A 2 32.08 13.16 -56.14
C ARG A 2 31.81 13.89 -54.82
N ALA A 3 30.54 14.04 -54.47
CA ALA A 3 30.09 14.66 -53.24
C ALA A 3 30.37 13.72 -52.05
N PHE A 4 31.23 14.17 -51.13
CA PHE A 4 31.44 13.54 -49.84
C PHE A 4 30.33 13.99 -48.87
N LEU A 5 29.38 13.09 -48.59
CA LEU A 5 28.38 13.24 -47.54
C LEU A 5 29.06 12.99 -46.18
N PHE A 6 29.41 14.06 -45.47
CA PHE A 6 29.84 14.01 -44.07
C PHE A 6 28.61 13.75 -43.19
N SER A 7 28.43 12.50 -42.75
CA SER A 7 27.41 12.13 -41.77
C SER A 7 27.86 12.55 -40.38
N LEU A 8 27.31 13.65 -39.89
CA LEU A 8 27.53 14.16 -38.54
C LEU A 8 26.77 13.25 -37.55
N ILE A 9 27.47 12.26 -36.99
CA ILE A 9 26.96 11.46 -35.86
C ILE A 9 26.97 12.37 -34.63
N PHE A 10 25.86 13.08 -34.41
CA PHE A 10 25.61 13.82 -33.17
C PHE A 10 25.47 12.80 -32.05
N SER A 11 26.58 12.50 -31.37
CA SER A 11 26.58 11.70 -30.15
C SER A 11 25.92 12.54 -29.05
N PHE A 12 24.60 12.45 -28.96
CA PHE A 12 23.81 13.00 -27.86
C PHE A 12 24.23 12.27 -26.58
N SER A 13 25.25 12.81 -25.91
CA SER A 13 25.61 12.40 -24.56
C SER A 13 24.46 12.80 -23.66
N LEU A 14 23.60 11.84 -23.32
CA LEU A 14 22.57 11.99 -22.30
C LEU A 14 23.27 12.18 -20.95
N THR A 15 23.73 13.39 -20.68
CA THR A 15 24.11 13.80 -19.33
C THR A 15 22.83 13.80 -18.51
N HIS A 16 22.56 12.68 -17.86
CA HIS A 16 21.64 12.65 -16.73
C HIS A 16 22.24 13.54 -15.66
N SER A 17 21.83 14.80 -15.63
CA SER A 17 22.06 15.65 -14.47
C SER A 17 21.39 14.95 -13.30
N ALA A 18 22.20 14.28 -12.49
CA ALA A 18 21.76 13.73 -11.22
C ALA A 18 21.27 14.92 -10.40
N HIS A 19 19.95 15.01 -10.22
CA HIS A 19 19.34 16.09 -9.45
C HIS A 19 19.91 16.07 -8.05
N ALA A 20 20.20 17.25 -7.51
CA ALA A 20 20.76 17.39 -6.18
C ALA A 20 19.68 17.01 -5.17
N ILE A 21 19.86 15.87 -4.51
CA ILE A 21 19.04 15.48 -3.38
C ILE A 21 19.39 16.39 -2.22
N GLU A 22 18.36 17.00 -1.65
CA GLU A 22 18.45 17.88 -0.50
C GLU A 22 17.81 17.21 0.72
N GLY A 23 18.10 17.71 1.92
CA GLY A 23 17.49 17.17 3.11
C GLY A 23 17.59 18.07 4.32
N PHE A 24 16.78 17.75 5.33
CA PHE A 24 16.73 18.43 6.61
C PHE A 24 16.70 17.41 7.75
N GLU A 25 17.33 17.77 8.85
CA GLU A 25 17.14 17.13 10.15
C GLU A 25 16.53 18.15 11.10
N CYS A 26 15.36 17.83 11.64
CA CYS A 26 14.51 18.78 12.33
C CYS A 26 14.29 18.35 13.77
N GLN A 27 14.48 19.29 14.70
CA GLN A 27 14.15 19.14 16.12
C GLN A 27 12.93 20.01 16.43
N ILE A 28 11.91 19.39 17.01
CA ILE A 28 10.62 20.00 17.32
C ILE A 28 10.48 20.16 18.83
N ASP A 29 10.23 21.39 19.24
CA ASP A 29 9.75 21.72 20.57
C ASP A 29 8.24 21.43 20.62
N GLN A 30 7.86 20.48 21.47
CA GLN A 30 6.47 20.10 21.69
C GLN A 30 6.20 19.82 23.15
N LYS A 31 4.94 20.05 23.54
CA LYS A 31 4.45 19.60 24.85
C LYS A 31 4.38 18.06 24.87
N PRO A 32 4.72 17.42 26.01
CA PRO A 32 4.59 15.97 26.18
C PRO A 32 3.17 15.46 25.83
N GLY A 33 3.09 14.23 25.32
CA GLY A 33 1.82 13.55 25.05
C GLY A 33 1.14 13.90 23.71
N ARG A 34 1.85 14.54 22.78
CA ARG A 34 1.34 14.84 21.43
C ARG A 34 1.95 13.89 20.41
N TYR A 35 1.20 13.56 19.36
CA TYR A 35 1.62 12.70 18.25
C TYR A 35 2.52 13.42 17.21
N VAL A 36 3.18 14.50 17.63
CA VAL A 36 4.18 15.18 16.81
C VAL A 36 5.54 14.54 17.15
N PRO A 37 6.42 14.24 16.19
CA PRO A 37 7.74 13.71 16.49
C PRO A 37 8.64 14.80 17.10
N HIS A 38 9.47 14.45 18.09
CA HIS A 38 10.50 15.35 18.62
C HIS A 38 11.64 15.59 17.62
N VAL A 39 11.97 14.58 16.83
CA VAL A 39 12.99 14.66 15.78
C VAL A 39 12.46 13.95 14.54
N PHE A 40 12.63 14.56 13.37
CA PHE A 40 12.41 13.88 12.10
C PHE A 40 13.46 14.29 11.08
N SER A 41 13.77 13.38 10.17
CA SER A 41 14.65 13.63 9.03
C SER A 41 13.85 13.50 7.73
N VAL A 42 14.14 14.37 6.77
CA VAL A 42 13.51 14.35 5.45
C VAL A 42 14.55 14.53 4.36
N THR A 43 14.50 13.70 3.32
CA THR A 43 15.22 13.92 2.05
C THR A 43 14.21 14.18 0.95
N TYR A 44 14.56 15.02 -0.02
CA TYR A 44 13.68 15.31 -1.14
C TYR A 44 14.43 15.68 -2.40
N ASP A 45 13.77 15.46 -3.54
CA ASP A 45 14.21 15.92 -4.85
C ASP A 45 13.33 17.11 -5.28
N PRO A 46 13.90 18.32 -5.45
CA PRO A 46 13.13 19.49 -5.84
C PRO A 46 12.45 19.37 -7.21
N LYS A 47 12.99 18.53 -8.11
CA LYS A 47 12.46 18.36 -9.47
C LYS A 47 11.25 17.42 -9.49
N SER A 48 11.38 16.22 -8.92
CA SER A 48 10.29 15.24 -8.88
C SER A 48 9.24 15.56 -7.81
N ARG A 49 9.59 16.41 -6.82
CA ARG A 49 8.78 16.70 -5.63
C ARG A 49 8.46 15.45 -4.79
N GLU A 50 9.24 14.39 -4.97
CA GLU A 50 9.23 13.21 -4.10
C GLU A 50 10.09 13.47 -2.87
N ALA A 51 9.68 12.92 -1.73
CA ALA A 51 10.42 13.01 -0.49
C ALA A 51 10.32 11.70 0.30
N LEU A 52 11.27 11.46 1.19
CA LEU A 52 11.26 10.37 2.16
C LEU A 52 11.40 10.98 3.55
N VAL A 53 10.56 10.53 4.49
CA VAL A 53 10.54 11.02 5.88
C VAL A 53 10.79 9.85 6.82
N PHE A 54 11.56 10.10 7.87
CA PHE A 54 11.78 9.15 8.96
C PHE A 54 11.77 9.87 10.31
N ASP A 55 11.11 9.27 11.29
CA ASP A 55 11.02 9.75 12.67
C ASP A 55 10.75 8.56 13.60
N SER A 56 10.74 8.80 14.91
CA SER A 56 10.53 7.74 15.91
C SER A 56 9.13 7.11 15.86
N THR A 57 8.11 7.84 15.40
CA THR A 57 6.75 7.33 15.21
C THR A 57 6.71 6.40 13.99
N ILE A 58 7.34 6.82 12.90
CA ILE A 58 7.51 6.03 11.68
C ILE A 58 8.28 4.75 11.99
N ASP A 59 9.40 4.85 12.72
CA ASP A 59 10.20 3.71 13.15
C ASP A 59 9.37 2.73 13.98
N HIS A 60 8.67 3.22 15.00
CA HIS A 60 7.84 2.38 15.87
C HIS A 60 6.73 1.63 15.11
N PHE A 61 6.07 2.28 14.14
CA PHE A 61 4.93 1.68 13.46
C PHE A 61 5.25 1.01 12.11
N PHE A 62 6.32 1.37 11.43
CA PHE A 62 6.63 0.90 10.09
C PHE A 62 8.07 0.34 9.98
N GLY A 63 8.98 0.75 10.87
CA GLY A 63 10.39 0.31 10.87
C GLY A 63 11.21 0.79 9.67
N VAL A 64 10.61 1.56 8.77
CA VAL A 64 11.22 2.05 7.53
C VAL A 64 10.71 3.45 7.22
N PRO A 65 11.50 4.28 6.51
CA PRO A 65 11.06 5.59 6.05
C PRO A 65 9.82 5.49 5.18
N ILE A 66 9.01 6.54 5.22
CA ILE A 66 7.78 6.62 4.45
C ILE A 66 7.90 7.67 3.36
N ALA A 67 7.23 7.38 2.25
CA ALA A 67 7.14 8.31 1.15
C ALA A 67 6.28 9.53 1.53
N ALA A 68 6.80 10.69 1.17
CA ALA A 68 6.21 12.01 1.35
C ALA A 68 6.22 12.77 0.02
N ARG A 69 5.55 13.92 0.00
CA ARG A 69 5.50 14.80 -1.17
C ARG A 69 5.83 16.23 -0.80
N VAL A 70 6.55 16.90 -1.70
CA VAL A 70 6.74 18.34 -1.63
C VAL A 70 5.57 19.05 -2.33
N THR A 71 4.70 19.64 -1.53
CA THR A 71 3.47 20.29 -2.00
C THR A 71 3.69 21.75 -2.41
N ALA A 72 4.73 22.39 -1.90
CA ALA A 72 5.14 23.74 -2.27
C ALA A 72 6.65 23.93 -2.04
N ILE A 73 7.31 24.66 -2.94
CA ILE A 73 8.73 25.06 -2.84
C ILE A 73 8.83 26.54 -3.23
N SER A 74 9.45 27.34 -2.37
CA SER A 74 9.84 28.72 -2.63
C SER A 74 11.13 29.05 -1.85
N SER A 75 11.70 30.23 -2.10
CA SER A 75 12.88 30.71 -1.39
C SER A 75 12.69 30.92 0.12
N THR A 76 11.45 30.89 0.61
CA THR A 76 11.10 31.11 2.03
C THR A 76 10.35 29.93 2.64
N ARG A 77 9.97 28.92 1.83
CA ARG A 77 9.08 27.86 2.30
C ARG A 77 9.20 26.59 1.46
N ILE A 78 9.41 25.47 2.14
CA ILE A 78 9.23 24.13 1.58
C ILE A 78 8.16 23.43 2.42
N ARG A 79 7.12 22.89 1.77
CA ARG A 79 6.02 22.20 2.45
C ARG A 79 6.02 20.72 2.10
N PHE A 80 6.27 19.89 3.11
CA PHE A 80 6.19 18.44 3.06
C PHE A 80 4.83 17.96 3.55
N SER A 81 4.30 16.92 2.90
CA SER A 81 3.08 16.24 3.32
C SER A 81 3.26 14.74 3.21
N TRP A 82 2.84 14.02 4.25
CA TRP A 82 2.83 12.56 4.26
C TRP A 82 1.67 12.03 5.10
N ARG A 83 1.43 10.73 4.99
CA ARG A 83 0.37 10.06 5.74
C ARG A 83 0.90 8.78 6.35
N LEU A 84 0.51 8.52 7.59
CA LEU A 84 0.70 7.22 8.24
C LEU A 84 -0.61 6.47 8.16
N ARG A 85 -0.55 5.29 7.55
CA ARG A 85 -1.68 4.37 7.50
C ARG A 85 -1.21 2.98 7.86
N ARG A 86 -1.62 2.51 9.04
CA ARG A 86 -1.47 1.12 9.44
C ARG A 86 -2.82 0.60 9.84
N SER A 87 -3.22 -0.50 9.23
CA SER A 87 -4.37 -1.26 9.70
C SER A 87 -3.84 -2.49 10.40
N GLY A 88 -4.04 -2.51 11.71
CA GLY A 88 -3.88 -3.70 12.53
C GLY A 88 -5.20 -3.99 13.27
N GLY A 89 -5.13 -4.88 14.26
CA GLY A 89 -6.26 -5.19 15.14
C GLY A 89 -6.79 -3.97 15.89
N LEU A 90 -7.83 -4.17 16.71
CA LEU A 90 -8.66 -3.14 17.37
C LEU A 90 -7.88 -1.94 17.97
N GLU A 91 -6.63 -2.12 18.39
CA GLU A 91 -5.82 -1.11 19.08
C GLU A 91 -4.81 -0.34 18.19
N THR A 92 -4.65 -0.68 16.90
CA THR A 92 -3.52 -0.18 16.08
C THR A 92 -3.93 0.44 14.74
N ASN A 93 -5.18 0.92 14.62
CA ASN A 93 -5.62 1.60 13.41
C ASN A 93 -5.12 3.06 13.39
N ILE A 94 -4.01 3.26 12.70
CA ILE A 94 -3.36 4.57 12.58
C ILE A 94 -3.73 5.16 11.24
N LYS A 95 -4.29 6.37 11.28
CA LYS A 95 -4.65 7.15 10.09
C LYS A 95 -4.34 8.61 10.36
N TRP A 96 -3.09 9.00 10.18
CA TRP A 96 -2.63 10.35 10.51
C TRP A 96 -2.12 11.06 9.26
N ALA A 97 -2.45 12.34 9.14
CA ALA A 97 -1.97 13.21 8.07
C ALA A 97 -1.03 14.27 8.64
N TYR A 98 0.18 14.31 8.10
CA TYR A 98 1.24 15.21 8.53
C TYR A 98 1.48 16.29 7.49
N ASN A 99 1.73 17.51 7.96
CA ASN A 99 2.17 18.62 7.13
C ASN A 99 3.29 19.38 7.85
N ALA A 100 4.49 19.38 7.28
CA ALA A 100 5.61 20.16 7.77
C ALA A 100 5.93 21.30 6.82
N VAL A 101 6.24 22.46 7.37
CA VAL A 101 6.64 23.66 6.64
C VAL A 101 7.99 24.10 7.18
N VAL A 102 9.02 24.04 6.33
CA VAL A 102 10.39 24.45 6.66
C VAL A 102 10.72 25.74 5.92
N ASN A 103 11.30 26.72 6.61
CA ASN A 103 11.90 27.88 5.99
C ASN A 103 13.39 27.57 5.71
N PRO A 104 13.80 27.42 4.45
CA PRO A 104 15.17 27.02 4.11
C PRO A 104 16.23 28.07 4.46
N LYS A 105 15.85 29.33 4.73
CA LYS A 105 16.81 30.40 5.05
C LYS A 105 17.28 30.38 6.50
N ASN A 106 16.35 30.15 7.44
CA ASN A 106 16.63 30.22 8.87
C ASN A 106 16.39 28.90 9.61
N GLY A 107 15.95 27.85 8.90
CA GLY A 107 15.71 26.54 9.47
C GLY A 107 14.41 26.43 10.28
N GLU A 108 13.61 27.49 10.44
CA GLU A 108 12.37 27.39 11.20
C GLU A 108 11.43 26.34 10.60
N VAL A 109 10.86 25.50 11.47
CA VAL A 109 9.89 24.48 11.08
C VAL A 109 8.62 24.57 11.91
N ARG A 110 7.50 24.36 11.23
CA ARG A 110 6.19 24.12 11.84
C ARG A 110 5.63 22.81 11.31
N ILE A 111 5.12 21.96 12.18
CA ILE A 111 4.53 20.68 11.83
C ILE A 111 3.14 20.57 12.43
N ASN A 112 2.20 20.07 11.62
CA ASN A 112 0.83 19.79 12.02
C ASN A 112 0.50 18.32 11.74
N VAL A 113 -0.20 17.69 12.68
CA VAL A 113 -0.61 16.29 12.62
C VAL A 113 -2.10 16.20 12.87
N LYS A 114 -2.81 15.63 11.90
CA LYS A 114 -4.26 15.46 11.94
C LYS A 114 -4.61 13.97 11.90
N PRO A 115 -5.08 13.38 13.01
CA PRO A 115 -5.70 12.07 12.97
C PRO A 115 -7.02 12.16 12.18
N LEU A 116 -7.18 11.32 11.15
CA LEU A 116 -8.27 11.42 10.17
C LEU A 116 -9.68 11.12 10.73
N HIS A 117 -9.78 10.73 12.00
CA HIS A 117 -11.03 10.40 12.69
C HIS A 117 -11.25 11.18 13.99
N TYR A 118 -10.42 12.19 14.25
CA TYR A 118 -10.51 13.03 15.44
C TYR A 118 -10.60 14.50 15.03
N GLU A 119 -11.32 15.30 15.80
CA GLU A 119 -11.46 16.74 15.53
C GLU A 119 -10.20 17.54 15.88
N GLU A 120 -9.38 17.01 16.77
CA GLU A 120 -8.16 17.64 17.24
C GLU A 120 -7.08 17.66 16.15
N THR A 121 -6.23 18.70 16.21
CA THR A 121 -5.02 18.81 15.40
C THR A 121 -3.87 19.07 16.36
N PHE A 122 -2.81 18.29 16.25
CA PHE A 122 -1.59 18.51 17.03
C PHE A 122 -0.64 19.36 16.21
N SER A 123 0.06 20.26 16.89
CA SER A 123 1.05 21.12 16.26
C SER A 123 2.31 21.21 17.12
N GLY A 124 3.43 21.45 16.44
CA GLY A 124 4.73 21.71 17.03
C GLY A 124 5.54 22.65 16.15
N SER A 125 6.57 23.26 16.74
CA SER A 125 7.51 24.15 16.05
C SER A 125 8.93 23.89 16.51
N GLY A 126 9.91 24.23 15.70
CA GLY A 126 11.31 24.09 16.08
C GLY A 126 12.26 24.54 14.99
N LEU A 127 13.42 23.89 14.93
CA LEU A 127 14.49 24.24 14.00
C LEU A 127 14.94 23.00 13.22
N CYS A 128 15.27 23.22 11.96
CA CYS A 128 15.88 22.25 11.07
C CYS A 128 17.27 22.71 10.66
N GLN A 129 18.20 21.76 10.63
CA GLN A 129 19.49 21.93 9.98
C GLN A 129 19.40 21.38 8.55
N SER A 130 19.86 22.15 7.57
CA SER A 130 20.02 21.64 6.21
C SER A 130 21.17 20.65 6.17
N LEU A 131 20.95 19.53 5.49
CA LEU A 131 21.97 18.51 5.28
C LEU A 131 22.86 18.92 4.11
N SER A 132 24.16 18.63 4.22
CA SER A 132 25.04 18.74 3.06
C SER A 132 24.58 17.77 1.96
N ALA A 133 24.90 18.05 0.69
CA ALA A 133 24.54 17.15 -0.40
C ALA A 133 25.11 15.72 -0.22
N LYS A 134 26.24 15.59 0.50
CA LYS A 134 26.82 14.29 0.85
C LYS A 134 25.97 13.57 1.89
N ASP A 135 25.56 14.27 2.94
CA ASP A 135 24.78 13.72 4.04
C ASP A 135 23.35 13.39 3.61
N ALA A 136 22.72 14.25 2.81
CA ALA A 136 21.40 13.99 2.21
C ALA A 136 21.40 12.71 1.38
N ARG A 137 22.39 12.52 0.48
CA ARG A 137 22.54 11.27 -0.28
C ARG A 137 22.84 10.07 0.61
N SER A 138 23.62 10.26 1.67
CA SER A 138 23.91 9.18 2.63
C SER A 138 22.66 8.76 3.39
N LEU A 139 21.84 9.72 3.81
CA LEU A 139 20.56 9.48 4.47
C LEU A 139 19.57 8.80 3.51
N GLU A 140 19.46 9.27 2.28
CA GLU A 140 18.61 8.68 1.26
C GLU A 140 19.02 7.23 0.93
N ARG A 141 20.34 6.94 0.82
CA ARG A 141 20.81 5.55 0.68
C ARG A 141 20.43 4.68 1.88
N LYS A 142 20.54 5.21 3.11
CA LYS A 142 20.07 4.50 4.31
C LYS A 142 18.57 4.25 4.22
N PHE A 143 17.79 5.23 3.77
CA PHE A 143 16.35 5.10 3.61
C PHE A 143 15.99 4.02 2.58
N HIS A 144 16.64 4.02 1.41
CA HIS A 144 16.45 2.97 0.42
C HIS A 144 16.88 1.59 0.91
N ALA A 145 17.96 1.50 1.70
CA ALA A 145 18.38 0.24 2.29
C ALA A 145 17.35 -0.31 3.30
N MET A 146 16.72 0.57 4.09
CA MET A 146 15.66 0.21 5.03
C MET A 146 14.39 -0.28 4.32
N LEU A 147 14.00 0.37 3.21
CA LEU A 147 12.78 0.02 2.48
C LEU A 147 12.80 -1.40 1.87
N GLY A 148 13.97 -2.03 1.73
CA GLY A 148 14.08 -3.41 1.22
C GLY A 148 13.44 -3.58 -0.17
N LYS A 149 12.89 -4.78 -0.45
CA LYS A 149 12.12 -5.07 -1.69
C LYS A 149 10.69 -4.49 -1.66
N ASP A 150 10.22 -4.07 -0.50
CA ASP A 150 8.84 -3.59 -0.29
C ASP A 150 8.72 -2.07 -0.54
N ALA A 151 9.83 -1.42 -0.89
CA ALA A 151 9.93 -0.01 -1.27
C ALA A 151 8.91 0.41 -2.34
N GLU A 152 8.74 -0.45 -3.36
CA GLU A 152 7.87 -0.18 -4.50
C GLU A 152 6.39 -0.21 -4.11
N GLU A 153 6.01 -1.11 -3.20
CA GLU A 153 4.66 -1.21 -2.66
C GLU A 153 4.30 0.01 -1.79
N GLN A 154 5.21 0.41 -0.90
CA GLN A 154 5.07 1.64 -0.08
C GLN A 154 4.99 2.90 -0.96
N ALA A 155 5.82 3.00 -2.01
CA ALA A 155 5.79 4.09 -2.97
C ALA A 155 4.47 4.11 -3.76
N ALA A 156 3.92 2.96 -4.12
CA ALA A 156 2.62 2.87 -4.80
C ALA A 156 1.47 3.38 -3.89
N ILE A 157 1.47 3.01 -2.60
CA ILE A 157 0.45 3.45 -1.63
C ILE A 157 0.47 4.97 -1.43
N SER A 158 1.66 5.58 -1.36
CA SER A 158 1.81 7.03 -1.17
C SER A 158 1.51 7.86 -2.43
N ARG A 159 1.77 7.30 -3.61
CA ARG A 159 1.51 7.95 -4.91
C ARG A 159 0.05 7.90 -5.30
N ALA A 160 -0.71 6.91 -4.83
CA ALA A 160 -2.13 6.77 -5.14
C ALA A 160 -2.88 8.08 -4.79
N PRO A 161 -3.41 8.82 -5.78
CA PRO A 161 -4.27 9.95 -5.50
C PRO A 161 -5.47 9.43 -4.71
N PHE A 162 -5.90 10.14 -3.66
CA PHE A 162 -7.15 9.80 -2.97
C PHE A 162 -8.27 9.85 -4.01
N PRO A 163 -8.83 8.71 -4.45
CA PRO A 163 -9.96 8.78 -5.33
C PRO A 163 -11.17 8.93 -4.41
N GLY A 164 -11.97 9.96 -4.65
CA GLY A 164 -13.41 9.85 -4.39
C GLY A 164 -14.07 8.77 -5.27
N GLY A 165 -13.30 8.14 -6.17
CA GLY A 165 -13.72 7.04 -7.04
C GLY A 165 -13.52 5.66 -6.41
N LYS A 166 -14.47 4.78 -6.69
CA LYS A 166 -14.40 3.34 -6.37
C LYS A 166 -13.20 2.73 -7.09
N SER A 167 -12.35 2.00 -6.39
CA SER A 167 -11.22 1.28 -6.99
C SER A 167 -11.54 -0.22 -6.99
N LYS A 168 -11.54 -0.85 -8.16
CA LYS A 168 -11.70 -2.31 -8.27
C LYS A 168 -10.31 -2.93 -8.16
N LEU A 169 -10.06 -3.65 -7.08
CA LEU A 169 -8.83 -4.42 -6.90
C LEU A 169 -9.10 -5.88 -7.26
N ARG A 170 -8.18 -6.49 -8.01
CA ARG A 170 -8.27 -7.90 -8.37
C ARG A 170 -7.27 -8.68 -7.51
N TYR A 171 -7.77 -9.68 -6.80
CA TYR A 171 -6.97 -10.59 -6.01
C TYR A 171 -7.00 -11.98 -6.64
N THR A 172 -5.84 -12.60 -6.68
CA THR A 172 -5.69 -13.97 -7.17
C THR A 172 -5.07 -14.81 -6.07
N CYS A 173 -5.77 -15.85 -5.64
CA CYS A 173 -5.34 -16.75 -4.58
C CYS A 173 -5.09 -18.15 -5.14
N ALA A 174 -3.86 -18.65 -4.98
CA ALA A 174 -3.52 -20.02 -5.31
C ALA A 174 -4.06 -20.95 -4.20
N VAL A 175 -4.84 -21.96 -4.58
CA VAL A 175 -5.57 -22.81 -3.62
C VAL A 175 -4.81 -24.12 -3.31
N ALA A 176 -3.78 -24.45 -4.08
CA ALA A 176 -2.88 -25.57 -3.81
C ALA A 176 -1.50 -25.37 -4.44
N GLU A 177 -0.45 -25.91 -3.81
CA GLU A 177 0.86 -26.04 -4.45
C GLU A 177 0.76 -26.95 -5.69
N ARG A 178 1.43 -26.55 -6.79
CA ARG A 178 1.34 -27.16 -8.13
C ARG A 178 1.48 -28.69 -8.18
N LYS A 179 2.07 -29.33 -7.16
CA LYS A 179 2.39 -30.78 -7.16
C LYS A 179 1.39 -31.68 -6.42
N ARG A 180 0.44 -31.14 -5.65
CA ARG A 180 -0.53 -31.95 -4.87
C ARG A 180 -1.95 -31.39 -4.91
N ALA A 181 -2.37 -30.85 -6.05
CA ALA A 181 -3.74 -30.39 -6.20
C ALA A 181 -4.71 -31.56 -5.99
N PRO A 182 -5.64 -31.47 -5.03
CA PRO A 182 -6.52 -32.58 -4.71
C PRO A 182 -7.46 -32.91 -5.87
N LYS A 183 -7.65 -34.21 -6.16
CA LYS A 183 -8.65 -34.71 -7.13
C LYS A 183 -10.10 -34.63 -6.61
N TRP A 184 -10.38 -33.80 -5.61
CA TRP A 184 -11.70 -33.68 -5.01
C TRP A 184 -12.24 -32.25 -5.16
N TRP A 185 -13.56 -32.15 -5.18
CA TRP A 185 -14.28 -30.89 -5.36
C TRP A 185 -14.64 -30.27 -4.02
N PRO A 186 -14.36 -28.96 -3.81
CA PRO A 186 -14.84 -28.28 -2.62
C PRO A 186 -16.36 -28.16 -2.65
N LYS A 187 -17.00 -28.42 -1.50
CA LYS A 187 -18.45 -28.21 -1.33
C LYS A 187 -18.77 -26.75 -1.11
N SER A 188 -17.85 -26.05 -0.46
CA SER A 188 -17.89 -24.61 -0.25
C SER A 188 -16.48 -24.03 -0.20
N ILE A 189 -16.39 -22.75 -0.58
CA ILE A 189 -15.26 -21.88 -0.28
C ILE A 189 -15.76 -20.84 0.72
N THR A 190 -15.06 -20.72 1.84
CA THR A 190 -15.32 -19.64 2.79
C THR A 190 -14.22 -18.62 2.66
N ILE A 191 -14.58 -17.40 2.25
CA ILE A 191 -13.67 -16.26 2.26
C ILE A 191 -13.94 -15.52 3.55
N GLN A 192 -12.97 -15.51 4.46
CA GLN A 192 -12.99 -14.64 5.62
C GLN A 192 -12.31 -13.33 5.25
N THR A 193 -13.02 -12.23 5.53
CA THR A 193 -12.56 -10.86 5.27
C THR A 193 -12.83 -10.00 6.49
N ASP A 194 -11.95 -9.05 6.76
CA ASP A 194 -12.10 -7.98 7.74
C ASP A 194 -12.85 -6.76 7.18
N ALA A 195 -13.28 -6.82 5.91
CA ALA A 195 -13.94 -5.72 5.23
C ALA A 195 -15.32 -5.40 5.86
N ARG A 196 -15.61 -4.10 6.01
CA ARG A 196 -16.90 -3.60 6.49
C ARG A 196 -18.04 -3.95 5.53
N SER A 197 -19.27 -3.97 6.04
CA SER A 197 -20.52 -4.15 5.29
C SER A 197 -20.60 -3.22 4.07
N GLY A 198 -21.14 -3.72 2.94
CA GLY A 198 -21.37 -2.92 1.72
C GLY A 198 -20.35 -3.13 0.59
N VAL A 199 -19.47 -4.13 0.69
CA VAL A 199 -18.57 -4.53 -0.39
C VAL A 199 -19.26 -5.61 -1.25
N THR A 200 -19.38 -5.34 -2.56
CA THR A 200 -19.77 -6.35 -3.55
C THR A 200 -18.51 -7.06 -4.04
N TYR A 201 -18.55 -8.39 -4.03
CA TYR A 201 -17.46 -9.23 -4.54
C TYR A 201 -17.89 -9.85 -5.88
N GLU A 202 -17.07 -9.65 -6.90
CA GLU A 202 -17.18 -10.41 -8.14
C GLU A 202 -16.15 -11.53 -8.10
N MET A 203 -16.58 -12.78 -8.25
CA MET A 203 -15.69 -13.93 -8.22
C MET A 203 -15.59 -14.58 -9.59
N GLU A 204 -14.36 -14.87 -10.02
CA GLU A 204 -14.06 -15.63 -11.22
C GLU A 204 -13.24 -16.87 -10.83
N MET A 205 -13.79 -18.05 -11.09
CA MET A 205 -13.06 -19.30 -10.88
C MET A 205 -12.27 -19.63 -12.14
N LEU A 206 -10.97 -19.93 -12.02
CA LEU A 206 -10.15 -20.34 -13.14
C LEU A 206 -9.90 -21.86 -13.11
N ASP A 207 -9.94 -22.50 -14.27
CA ASP A 207 -9.58 -23.91 -14.38
C ASP A 207 -8.04 -24.11 -14.35
N GLY A 208 -7.59 -25.37 -14.41
CA GLY A 208 -6.16 -25.68 -14.37
C GLY A 208 -5.33 -25.11 -15.54
N ALA A 209 -5.97 -24.55 -16.57
CA ALA A 209 -5.37 -23.86 -17.70
C ALA A 209 -5.52 -22.33 -17.61
N GLY A 210 -6.10 -21.80 -16.53
CA GLY A 210 -6.30 -20.36 -16.32
C GLY A 210 -7.53 -19.78 -17.02
N ASN A 211 -8.41 -20.62 -17.61
CA ASN A 211 -9.62 -20.14 -18.27
C ASN A 211 -10.73 -19.88 -17.24
N ILE A 212 -11.53 -18.83 -17.48
CA ILE A 212 -12.71 -18.56 -16.66
C ILE A 212 -13.68 -19.74 -16.80
N SER A 213 -13.89 -20.41 -15.68
CA SER A 213 -14.68 -21.63 -15.61
C SER A 213 -16.04 -21.38 -14.95
N GLY A 214 -16.17 -20.29 -14.19
CA GLY A 214 -17.43 -19.77 -13.65
C GLY A 214 -17.31 -18.32 -13.19
N LYS A 215 -18.41 -17.57 -13.26
CA LYS A 215 -18.54 -16.22 -12.71
C LYS A 215 -19.73 -16.15 -11.76
N GLY A 216 -19.60 -15.39 -10.68
CA GLY A 216 -20.70 -15.06 -9.77
C GLY A 216 -20.48 -13.69 -9.15
N SER A 217 -21.56 -12.94 -8.94
CA SER A 217 -21.57 -11.72 -8.14
C SER A 217 -22.27 -12.04 -6.83
N TYR A 218 -21.66 -11.68 -5.71
CA TYR A 218 -22.21 -11.93 -4.39
C TYR A 218 -22.23 -10.62 -3.60
N ASP A 219 -23.44 -10.16 -3.28
CA ASP A 219 -23.63 -9.08 -2.35
C ASP A 219 -23.51 -9.61 -0.93
N VAL A 220 -22.49 -9.14 -0.23
CA VAL A 220 -22.28 -9.54 1.16
C VAL A 220 -23.06 -8.58 2.05
N ASN A 221 -24.29 -8.96 2.35
CA ASN A 221 -25.09 -8.34 3.41
C ASN A 221 -24.54 -8.78 4.77
N ALA A 222 -23.37 -8.25 5.14
CA ALA A 222 -22.80 -8.43 6.46
C ALA A 222 -23.55 -7.53 7.45
N LYS A 223 -24.25 -8.10 8.43
CA LYS A 223 -24.69 -7.35 9.61
C LYS A 223 -23.49 -7.14 10.53
N TYR A 224 -23.16 -5.89 10.81
CA TYR A 224 -22.10 -5.52 11.75
C TYR A 224 -22.58 -5.75 13.18
N ASN A 225 -22.10 -6.81 13.83
CA ASN A 225 -22.27 -7.05 15.26
C ASN A 225 -20.89 -7.30 15.89
N GLY A 226 -20.24 -6.21 16.34
CA GLY A 226 -19.27 -6.26 17.43
C GLY A 226 -18.02 -7.16 17.30
N GLY A 227 -17.46 -7.33 16.10
CA GLY A 227 -16.10 -7.90 15.97
C GLY A 227 -15.97 -9.37 15.53
N VAL A 228 -16.89 -9.87 14.69
CA VAL A 228 -16.75 -11.21 14.08
C VAL A 228 -16.22 -11.09 12.65
N TYR A 229 -15.21 -11.90 12.29
CA TYR A 229 -14.77 -12.08 10.90
C TYR A 229 -15.98 -12.35 10.00
N HIS A 230 -16.10 -11.60 8.90
CA HIS A 230 -17.18 -11.83 7.96
C HIS A 230 -16.82 -13.04 7.10
N SER A 231 -17.49 -14.17 7.32
CA SER A 231 -17.36 -15.35 6.48
C SER A 231 -18.35 -15.28 5.33
N LEU A 232 -17.85 -15.07 4.10
CA LEU A 232 -18.64 -15.34 2.91
C LEU A 232 -18.58 -16.84 2.64
N LEU A 233 -19.65 -17.56 2.98
CA LEU A 233 -19.81 -18.96 2.61
C LEU A 233 -20.38 -19.02 1.19
N ILE A 234 -19.59 -19.52 0.25
CA ILE A 234 -20.05 -19.78 -1.12
C ILE A 234 -20.35 -21.26 -1.21
N GLU A 235 -21.63 -21.61 -1.26
CA GLU A 235 -22.07 -22.98 -1.51
C GLU A 235 -22.20 -23.25 -3.00
N PHE A 236 -21.50 -24.27 -3.49
CA PHE A 236 -21.64 -24.66 -4.90
C PHE A 236 -22.93 -25.45 -5.10
N GLY A 237 -23.87 -24.81 -5.79
CA GLY A 237 -25.12 -25.42 -6.25
C GLY A 237 -24.91 -26.60 -7.19
N LYS A 238 -25.97 -27.39 -7.40
CA LYS A 238 -25.94 -28.66 -8.14
C LYS A 238 -25.42 -28.50 -9.58
N GLU A 239 -25.70 -27.36 -10.23
CA GLU A 239 -25.26 -27.04 -11.61
C GLU A 239 -23.75 -26.81 -11.75
N LEU A 240 -23.14 -26.11 -10.79
CA LEU A 240 -21.69 -25.93 -10.76
C LEU A 240 -20.97 -27.26 -10.44
N ARG A 241 -21.62 -28.19 -9.72
CA ARG A 241 -21.03 -29.52 -9.50
C ARG A 241 -21.02 -30.38 -10.77
N THR A 242 -22.05 -30.29 -11.60
CA THR A 242 -22.12 -31.06 -12.86
C THR A 242 -21.18 -30.52 -13.93
N ARG A 243 -21.09 -29.19 -14.11
CA ARG A 243 -20.20 -28.58 -15.12
C ARG A 243 -18.72 -28.86 -14.91
N PHE A 244 -18.33 -29.23 -13.70
CA PHE A 244 -16.93 -29.35 -13.32
C PHE A 244 -16.54 -30.71 -12.74
N LYS A 245 -17.44 -31.70 -12.87
CA LYS A 245 -17.15 -33.09 -12.52
C LYS A 245 -15.82 -33.48 -13.21
N ASN A 246 -14.81 -33.80 -12.41
CA ASN A 246 -13.43 -34.17 -12.81
C ASN A 246 -12.43 -33.05 -13.16
N LYS A 247 -12.76 -31.76 -12.98
CA LYS A 247 -11.77 -30.66 -13.15
C LYS A 247 -11.06 -30.32 -11.84
N VAL A 248 -9.73 -30.12 -11.90
CA VAL A 248 -8.90 -29.67 -10.77
C VAL A 248 -8.92 -28.14 -10.72
N ILE A 249 -9.41 -27.57 -9.62
CA ILE A 249 -9.31 -26.13 -9.34
C ILE A 249 -7.89 -25.85 -8.86
N ARG A 250 -7.17 -24.97 -9.57
CA ARG A 250 -5.82 -24.55 -9.18
C ARG A 250 -5.80 -23.16 -8.57
N GLU A 251 -6.73 -22.32 -8.99
CA GLU A 251 -6.74 -20.91 -8.66
C GLU A 251 -8.17 -20.42 -8.48
N VAL A 252 -8.37 -19.58 -7.48
CA VAL A 252 -9.61 -18.83 -7.27
C VAL A 252 -9.24 -17.36 -7.32
N SER A 253 -9.86 -16.64 -8.26
CA SER A 253 -9.68 -15.20 -8.38
C SER A 253 -10.95 -14.50 -7.91
N PHE A 254 -10.79 -13.42 -7.14
CA PHE A 254 -11.90 -12.56 -6.76
C PHE A 254 -11.50 -11.10 -6.96
N SER A 255 -12.45 -10.31 -7.42
CA SER A 255 -12.33 -8.86 -7.53
C SER A 255 -13.19 -8.25 -6.43
N ALA A 256 -12.56 -7.42 -5.60
CA ALA A 256 -13.26 -6.64 -4.59
C ALA A 256 -13.29 -5.19 -5.05
N VAL A 257 -14.47 -4.58 -5.06
CA VAL A 257 -14.59 -3.14 -5.24
C VAL A 257 -14.38 -2.49 -3.89
N LEU A 258 -13.22 -1.86 -3.68
CA LEU A 258 -12.94 -1.14 -2.45
C LEU A 258 -13.44 0.31 -2.56
N TYR A 259 -14.15 0.72 -1.51
CA TYR A 259 -14.53 2.10 -1.30
C TYR A 259 -13.38 2.89 -0.66
N PRO A 260 -13.33 4.21 -0.88
CA PRO A 260 -12.29 5.06 -0.29
C PRO A 260 -12.22 4.91 1.23
N GLY A 261 -11.02 4.70 1.77
CA GLY A 261 -10.78 4.57 3.22
C GLY A 261 -10.74 3.13 3.78
N ASN A 262 -11.02 2.12 2.96
CA ASN A 262 -10.85 0.70 3.30
C ASN A 262 -9.43 0.22 2.97
N THR A 263 -8.84 -0.63 3.81
CA THR A 263 -7.55 -1.27 3.51
C THR A 263 -7.75 -2.43 2.54
N ALA A 264 -6.67 -2.84 1.89
CA ALA A 264 -6.65 -4.15 1.22
C ALA A 264 -7.04 -5.20 2.27
N PRO A 265 -8.15 -5.95 2.09
CA PRO A 265 -8.56 -6.93 3.07
C PRO A 265 -7.52 -8.04 3.17
N GLU A 266 -7.26 -8.55 4.37
CA GLU A 266 -6.59 -9.84 4.50
C GLU A 266 -7.63 -10.92 4.16
N PHE A 267 -7.35 -11.71 3.13
CA PHE A 267 -8.24 -12.79 2.72
C PHE A 267 -7.70 -14.12 3.23
N ARG A 268 -8.54 -14.83 3.98
CA ARG A 268 -8.30 -16.25 4.28
C ARG A 268 -9.31 -17.09 3.52
N VAL A 269 -8.80 -18.04 2.74
CA VAL A 269 -9.61 -18.91 1.89
C VAL A 269 -9.63 -20.30 2.52
N HIS A 270 -10.75 -20.64 3.14
CA HIS A 270 -10.98 -21.98 3.68
C HIS A 270 -11.71 -22.83 2.65
N VAL A 271 -11.18 -24.01 2.37
CA VAL A 271 -11.73 -24.92 1.37
C VAL A 271 -12.24 -26.19 2.05
N ARG A 272 -13.55 -26.46 2.00
CA ARG A 272 -14.17 -27.62 2.66
C ARG A 272 -14.49 -28.74 1.67
N ARG A 273 -14.06 -29.97 1.98
CA ARG A 273 -14.35 -31.18 1.18
C ARG A 273 -15.76 -31.73 1.46
N SER A 274 -16.40 -32.30 0.44
CA SER A 274 -17.63 -33.09 0.63
C SER A 274 -17.32 -34.41 1.35
N GLY A 275 -17.92 -34.61 2.53
CA GLY A 275 -17.87 -35.89 3.26
C GLY A 275 -16.85 -35.99 4.41
N GLY A 276 -16.33 -34.88 4.92
CA GLY A 276 -15.52 -34.88 6.16
C GLY A 276 -14.98 -33.50 6.54
N ASP A 277 -14.75 -33.29 7.84
CA ASP A 277 -14.32 -32.02 8.45
C ASP A 277 -12.82 -31.72 8.29
N ARG A 278 -12.24 -32.05 7.14
CA ARG A 278 -10.86 -31.65 6.85
C ARG A 278 -10.84 -30.25 6.26
N TYR A 279 -10.29 -29.32 7.05
CA TYR A 279 -9.96 -27.97 6.65
C TYR A 279 -8.59 -28.00 5.98
N TYR A 280 -8.50 -27.39 4.81
CA TYR A 280 -7.21 -27.02 4.25
C TYR A 280 -7.07 -25.53 4.52
N ASP A 281 -6.26 -25.18 5.52
CA ASP A 281 -5.68 -23.84 5.61
C ASP A 281 -4.69 -23.72 4.46
N ALA A 282 -5.22 -23.46 3.27
CA ALA A 282 -4.43 -22.78 2.28
C ALA A 282 -4.29 -21.37 2.82
N ALA A 283 -3.20 -21.09 3.54
CA ALA A 283 -2.66 -19.74 3.64
C ALA A 283 -2.29 -19.34 2.21
N ALA A 284 -3.31 -19.01 1.42
CA ALA A 284 -3.15 -18.68 0.03
C ALA A 284 -2.45 -17.33 0.00
N ASN A 285 -1.24 -17.30 -0.55
CA ASN A 285 -0.56 -16.05 -0.86
C ASN A 285 -1.37 -15.35 -1.96
N CYS A 286 -2.41 -14.62 -1.55
CA CYS A 286 -3.24 -13.82 -2.42
C CYS A 286 -2.40 -12.65 -2.92
N ARG A 287 -2.29 -12.49 -4.24
CA ARG A 287 -1.62 -11.34 -4.85
C ARG A 287 -2.67 -10.36 -5.33
N GLY A 288 -2.61 -9.12 -4.83
CA GLY A 288 -3.40 -8.01 -5.36
C GLY A 288 -2.74 -7.42 -6.61
N ARG A 289 -3.56 -7.06 -7.61
CA ARG A 289 -3.20 -6.18 -8.73
C ARG A 289 -4.21 -5.06 -8.86
#